data_AF-A0A957N7H5-F1
#
_entry.id   AF-A0A957N7H5-F1
#
_cell.length_a   1.000
_cell.length_b   1.000
_cell.length_c   1.000
_cell.angle_alpha   90.00
_cell.angle_beta   90.00
_cell.angle_gamma   90.00
#
_symmetry.space_group_name_H-M   'P 1'
#
loop_
_entity.id
_entity.type
_entity.pdbx_description
1 polymer ?
#
loop_
_entity_poly.entity_id
_entity_poly.type
_entity_poly.pdbx_seq_one_letter_code
_entity_poly.pdbx_strand_id
1 'polypeptide(L)'
;YEVAAMDSDAAQEVAMADSQVPPTPTYTPFPTATPPPTNTPLPTATPTQVPPTATPEPIVYAAAPVQEVVEPVPEVQTAAVRPRSWDPRLNQLGVTVEDANVQPGQPYWRIVDAAWWDEQESGGKHHIYVEVLDEGGNRIVGQPVTVFWGDGNYTGNTEDKAPPDYAFNFQMYAAGYAYNVKVEGLPSETLKGAGMGSIEKRDYGIHTSFLITYQKTIK
;
A
#
# COMPACT_ATOMS: atom_id res chain seq x y z
N TYR A 1 5.19 22.75 62.49
CA TYR A 1 6.00 21.89 61.62
C TYR A 1 5.39 20.47 61.62
N GLU A 2 4.07 20.36 61.38
CA GLU A 2 3.33 19.08 61.54
C GLU A 2 2.28 18.83 60.45
N VAL A 3 1.95 19.81 59.59
CA VAL A 3 0.96 19.63 58.51
C VAL A 3 1.54 18.98 57.24
N ALA A 4 2.85 19.01 57.05
CA ALA A 4 3.48 18.46 55.84
C ALA A 4 3.72 16.94 55.88
N ALA A 5 3.57 16.30 57.04
CA ALA A 5 3.84 14.86 57.20
C ALA A 5 2.60 13.98 56.92
N MET A 6 1.39 14.49 57.17
CA MET A 6 0.15 13.71 56.97
C MET A 6 -0.20 13.49 55.49
N ASP A 7 0.23 14.36 54.58
CA ASP A 7 -0.07 14.27 53.15
C ASP A 7 0.78 13.18 52.46
N SER A 8 2.03 13.03 52.89
CA SER A 8 2.95 12.00 52.39
C SER A 8 2.55 10.58 52.79
N ASP A 9 2.05 10.37 54.01
CA ASP A 9 1.58 9.04 54.44
C ASP A 9 0.29 8.65 53.69
N ALA A 10 -0.63 9.59 53.48
CA ALA A 10 -1.86 9.33 52.72
C ALA A 10 -1.56 9.00 51.24
N ALA A 11 -0.64 9.72 50.60
CA ALA A 11 -0.22 9.43 49.24
C ALA A 11 0.45 8.04 49.11
N GLN A 12 1.18 7.63 50.15
CA GLN A 12 1.87 6.34 50.17
C GLN A 12 0.89 5.18 50.38
N GLU A 13 -0.15 5.33 51.22
CA GLU A 13 -1.21 4.32 51.36
C GLU A 13 -2.03 4.14 50.08
N VAL A 14 -2.38 5.22 49.38
CA VAL A 14 -3.15 5.13 48.12
C VAL A 14 -2.33 4.45 47.02
N ALA A 15 -1.03 4.72 46.94
CA ALA A 15 -0.14 4.05 46.00
C ALA A 15 0.03 2.55 46.30
N MET A 16 0.07 2.16 47.59
CA MET A 16 0.13 0.75 47.96
C MET A 16 -1.18 0.02 47.66
N ALA A 17 -2.33 0.66 47.84
CA ALA A 17 -3.64 0.09 47.50
C ALA A 17 -3.82 -0.14 46.00
N ASP A 18 -3.35 0.79 45.15
CA ASP A 18 -3.45 0.68 43.69
C ASP A 18 -2.54 -0.45 43.15
N SER A 19 -1.39 -0.68 43.80
CA SER A 19 -0.45 -1.77 43.44
C SER A 19 -1.00 -3.19 43.70
N GLN A 20 -2.08 -3.33 44.47
CA GLN A 20 -2.69 -4.62 44.79
C GLN A 20 -3.91 -4.96 43.93
N VAL A 21 -4.30 -4.08 43.00
CA VAL A 21 -5.39 -4.39 42.06
C VAL A 21 -4.82 -5.28 40.96
N PRO A 22 -5.21 -6.57 40.88
CA PRO A 22 -4.76 -7.42 39.78
C PRO A 22 -5.30 -6.86 38.46
N PRO A 23 -4.51 -6.90 37.37
CA PRO A 23 -4.97 -6.43 36.07
C PRO A 23 -6.22 -7.21 35.65
N THR A 24 -7.23 -6.50 35.16
CA THR A 24 -8.44 -7.12 34.63
C THR A 24 -8.06 -7.98 33.42
N PRO A 25 -8.43 -9.28 33.37
CA PRO A 25 -8.08 -10.13 32.24
C PRO A 25 -8.75 -9.59 30.96
N THR A 26 -7.94 -9.22 29.98
CA THR A 26 -8.40 -8.83 28.65
C THR A 26 -8.98 -10.06 27.95
N TYR A 27 -10.23 -9.96 27.48
CA TYR A 27 -10.88 -11.02 26.72
C TYR A 27 -10.13 -11.27 25.40
N THR A 28 -9.58 -12.47 25.25
CA THR A 28 -9.02 -12.94 23.97
C THR A 28 -10.12 -13.64 23.19
N PRO A 29 -10.51 -13.16 22.00
CA PRO A 29 -11.51 -13.85 21.19
C PRO A 29 -10.99 -15.21 20.72
N PHE A 30 -11.90 -16.17 20.58
CA PHE A 30 -11.58 -17.49 20.04
C PHE A 30 -11.18 -17.40 18.55
N PRO A 31 -10.29 -18.30 18.07
CA PRO A 31 -9.94 -18.35 16.65
C PRO A 31 -11.17 -18.67 15.80
N THR A 32 -11.34 -17.95 14.69
CA THR A 32 -12.39 -18.20 13.70
C THR A 32 -12.04 -19.45 12.89
N ALA A 33 -13.00 -20.37 12.74
CA ALA A 33 -12.80 -21.59 11.98
C ALA A 33 -12.60 -21.28 10.49
N THR A 34 -11.49 -21.75 9.92
CA THR A 34 -11.20 -21.65 8.49
C THR A 34 -12.06 -22.66 7.71
N PRO A 35 -12.80 -22.24 6.66
CA PRO A 35 -13.55 -23.17 5.83
C PRO A 35 -12.61 -24.10 5.05
N PRO A 36 -13.00 -25.36 4.79
CA PRO A 36 -12.20 -26.28 3.99
C PRO A 36 -12.10 -25.80 2.53
N PRO A 37 -10.99 -26.12 1.83
CA PRO A 37 -10.85 -25.79 0.42
C PRO A 37 -11.95 -26.47 -0.41
N THR A 38 -12.54 -25.71 -1.33
CA THR A 38 -13.53 -26.22 -2.29
C THR A 38 -12.79 -26.96 -3.42
N ASN A 39 -13.18 -28.21 -3.68
CA ASN A 39 -12.61 -28.99 -4.79
C ASN A 39 -12.94 -28.34 -6.14
N THR A 40 -11.91 -27.91 -6.87
CA THR A 40 -12.02 -27.45 -8.24
C THR A 40 -12.43 -28.61 -9.16
N PRO A 41 -13.47 -28.46 -10.01
CA PRO A 41 -13.86 -29.52 -10.93
C PRO A 41 -12.77 -29.79 -11.99
N LEU A 42 -12.57 -31.08 -12.27
CA LEU A 42 -11.63 -31.60 -13.27
C LEU A 42 -12.07 -31.21 -14.69
N PRO A 43 -11.14 -30.83 -15.60
CA PRO A 43 -11.52 -30.49 -16.98
C PRO A 43 -12.13 -31.70 -17.70
N THR A 44 -13.24 -31.46 -18.40
CA THR A 44 -13.94 -32.43 -19.24
C THR A 44 -13.10 -32.77 -20.47
N ALA A 45 -12.85 -34.06 -20.71
CA ALA A 45 -12.19 -34.54 -21.92
C ALA A 45 -13.04 -34.23 -23.17
N THR A 46 -12.44 -33.55 -24.14
CA THR A 46 -13.06 -33.25 -25.44
C THR A 46 -13.01 -34.50 -26.33
N PRO A 47 -14.10 -34.85 -27.06
CA PRO A 47 -14.14 -36.06 -27.88
C PRO A 47 -13.22 -36.01 -29.12
N THR A 48 -12.56 -37.13 -29.37
CA THR A 48 -11.70 -37.45 -30.52
C THR A 48 -12.44 -37.27 -31.85
N GLN A 49 -11.87 -36.49 -32.77
CA GLN A 49 -12.35 -36.41 -34.16
C GLN A 49 -11.91 -37.64 -34.98
N VAL A 50 -12.84 -38.16 -35.78
CA VAL A 50 -12.72 -39.31 -36.69
C VAL A 50 -11.78 -38.98 -37.87
N PRO A 51 -10.94 -39.92 -38.38
CA PRO A 51 -10.02 -39.64 -39.47
C PRO A 51 -10.74 -39.58 -40.84
N PRO A 52 -10.36 -38.66 -41.75
CA PRO A 52 -10.71 -38.79 -43.16
C PRO A 52 -9.72 -39.71 -43.90
N THR A 53 -10.26 -40.69 -44.62
CA THR A 53 -9.56 -41.52 -45.60
C THR A 53 -9.22 -40.70 -46.86
N ALA A 54 -7.95 -40.71 -47.28
CA ALA A 54 -7.55 -40.53 -48.68
C ALA A 54 -6.14 -41.13 -48.94
N THR A 55 -5.96 -41.77 -50.08
CA THR A 55 -4.71 -42.31 -50.67
C THR A 55 -4.94 -42.28 -52.19
N PRO A 56 -4.00 -41.91 -53.10
CA PRO A 56 -2.54 -42.10 -53.05
C PRO A 56 -1.64 -40.86 -53.37
N GLU A 57 -0.35 -41.00 -53.08
CA GLU A 57 0.81 -40.10 -53.33
C GLU A 57 1.40 -40.24 -54.77
N PRO A 58 2.54 -39.61 -55.18
CA PRO A 58 3.28 -38.43 -54.65
C PRO A 58 3.59 -37.37 -55.74
N ILE A 59 3.71 -36.08 -55.38
CA ILE A 59 4.48 -35.14 -56.21
C ILE A 59 5.46 -34.38 -55.31
N VAL A 60 6.75 -34.67 -55.54
CA VAL A 60 7.88 -34.04 -54.87
C VAL A 60 7.99 -32.61 -55.40
N TYR A 61 7.49 -31.65 -54.62
CA TYR A 61 7.86 -30.25 -54.78
C TYR A 61 8.68 -29.82 -53.57
N ALA A 62 9.83 -29.22 -53.85
CA ALA A 62 10.82 -28.77 -52.90
C ALA A 62 10.20 -27.93 -51.78
N ALA A 63 10.61 -28.20 -50.54
CA ALA A 63 10.19 -27.47 -49.35
C ALA A 63 10.45 -25.96 -49.48
N ALA A 64 9.38 -25.19 -49.63
CA ALA A 64 9.37 -23.81 -49.19
C ALA A 64 9.21 -23.83 -47.65
N PRO A 65 9.92 -22.99 -46.88
CA PRO A 65 9.71 -22.92 -45.45
C PRO A 65 8.28 -22.47 -45.17
N VAL A 66 7.51 -23.36 -44.54
CA VAL A 66 6.21 -23.05 -43.92
C VAL A 66 6.44 -21.95 -42.90
N GLN A 67 5.97 -20.75 -43.20
CA GLN A 67 5.82 -19.70 -42.19
C GLN A 67 4.71 -20.15 -41.26
N GLU A 68 5.11 -20.56 -40.07
CA GLU A 68 4.24 -20.80 -38.93
C GLU A 68 3.49 -19.50 -38.65
N VAL A 69 2.20 -19.46 -39.02
CA VAL A 69 1.31 -18.36 -38.64
C VAL A 69 1.03 -18.55 -37.17
N VAL A 70 1.91 -18.01 -36.33
CA VAL A 70 1.65 -17.79 -34.91
C VAL A 70 0.44 -16.86 -34.82
N GLU A 71 -0.73 -17.44 -34.53
CA GLU A 71 -1.87 -16.69 -34.01
C GLU A 71 -1.36 -15.86 -32.83
N PRO A 72 -1.52 -14.53 -32.83
CA PRO A 72 -1.16 -13.75 -31.66
C PRO A 72 -2.10 -14.18 -30.53
N VAL A 73 -1.54 -14.90 -29.56
CA VAL A 73 -2.06 -14.94 -28.18
C VAL A 73 -2.46 -13.52 -27.84
N PRO A 74 -3.68 -13.26 -27.32
CA PRO A 74 -4.09 -11.90 -27.01
C PRO A 74 -3.01 -11.28 -26.13
N GLU A 75 -2.29 -10.31 -26.69
CA GLU A 75 -1.32 -9.52 -25.94
C GLU A 75 -2.10 -8.99 -24.75
N VAL A 76 -1.71 -9.46 -23.56
CA VAL A 76 -2.16 -8.88 -22.30
C VAL A 76 -1.85 -7.41 -22.46
N GLN A 77 -2.89 -6.59 -22.64
CA GLN A 77 -2.76 -5.16 -22.86
C GLN A 77 -1.95 -4.65 -21.68
N THR A 78 -0.68 -4.38 -21.92
CA THR A 78 0.19 -3.69 -20.99
C THR A 78 -0.45 -2.33 -20.82
N ALA A 79 -1.24 -2.18 -19.75
CA ALA A 79 -1.84 -0.92 -19.37
C ALA A 79 -0.68 0.09 -19.34
N ALA A 80 -0.67 1.00 -20.31
CA ALA A 80 0.42 1.94 -20.49
C ALA A 80 0.69 2.63 -19.15
N VAL A 81 1.90 2.42 -18.61
CA VAL A 81 2.30 2.90 -17.30
C VAL A 81 2.12 4.43 -17.29
N ARG A 82 1.13 4.93 -16.54
CA ARG A 82 0.83 6.36 -16.44
C ARG A 82 2.12 7.12 -16.07
N PRO A 83 2.44 8.27 -16.71
CA PRO A 83 3.53 9.11 -16.22
C PRO A 83 3.31 9.48 -14.75
N ARG A 84 4.36 9.35 -13.92
CA ARG A 84 4.29 9.75 -12.51
C ARG A 84 4.27 11.28 -12.43
N SER A 85 3.24 11.85 -11.82
CA SER A 85 3.23 13.24 -11.38
C SER A 85 4.04 13.35 -10.10
N TRP A 86 5.01 14.26 -10.05
CA TRP A 86 5.91 14.41 -8.91
C TRP A 86 6.21 15.87 -8.65
N ASP A 87 5.88 16.36 -7.46
CA ASP A 87 6.25 17.71 -7.03
C ASP A 87 7.77 17.81 -6.87
N PRO A 88 8.48 18.68 -7.61
CA PRO A 88 9.93 18.82 -7.52
C PRO A 88 10.43 19.26 -6.13
N ARG A 89 9.56 19.85 -5.27
CA ARG A 89 9.90 20.19 -3.88
C ARG A 89 10.14 18.96 -3.01
N LEU A 90 9.56 17.82 -3.35
CA LEU A 90 9.80 16.56 -2.64
C LEU A 90 11.27 16.15 -2.70
N ASN A 91 11.93 16.36 -3.84
CA ASN A 91 13.37 16.11 -3.98
C ASN A 91 14.20 17.03 -3.07
N GLN A 92 13.78 18.30 -2.93
CA GLN A 92 14.45 19.27 -2.06
C GLN A 92 14.28 18.93 -0.57
N LEU A 93 13.16 18.29 -0.21
CA LEU A 93 12.90 17.76 1.12
C LEU A 93 13.62 16.43 1.40
N GLY A 94 14.32 15.87 0.42
CA GLY A 94 14.96 14.55 0.49
C GLY A 94 13.97 13.38 0.52
N VAL A 95 12.73 13.59 0.07
CA VAL A 95 11.74 12.53 -0.09
C VAL A 95 12.06 11.74 -1.35
N THR A 96 12.03 10.42 -1.25
CA THR A 96 12.33 9.52 -2.37
C THR A 96 11.29 8.42 -2.49
N VAL A 97 11.30 7.74 -3.64
CA VAL A 97 10.52 6.51 -3.86
C VAL A 97 11.50 5.35 -3.93
N GLU A 98 11.29 4.36 -3.07
CA GLU A 98 11.94 3.06 -3.17
C GLU A 98 11.07 2.15 -4.05
N ASP A 99 11.66 1.63 -5.13
CA ASP A 99 10.96 0.81 -6.11
C ASP A 99 10.52 -0.54 -5.52
N ALA A 100 9.36 -1.03 -5.97
CA ALA A 100 8.90 -2.37 -5.64
C ALA A 100 9.77 -3.43 -6.34
N ASN A 101 10.20 -4.45 -5.59
CA ASN A 101 10.90 -5.60 -6.14
C ASN A 101 9.91 -6.57 -6.82
N VAL A 102 9.64 -6.33 -8.10
CA VAL A 102 8.67 -7.09 -8.91
C VAL A 102 9.24 -7.56 -10.25
N GLN A 103 8.73 -8.69 -10.73
CA GLN A 103 9.06 -9.25 -12.05
C GLN A 103 8.13 -8.66 -13.14
N PRO A 104 8.56 -8.59 -14.41
CA PRO A 104 7.67 -8.19 -15.51
C PRO A 104 6.38 -9.03 -15.53
N GLY A 105 5.23 -8.39 -15.73
CA GLY A 105 3.93 -9.04 -15.68
C GLY A 105 3.33 -9.24 -14.28
N GLN A 106 4.05 -8.88 -13.21
CA GLN A 106 3.54 -8.97 -11.83
C GLN A 106 2.78 -7.69 -11.43
N PRO A 107 1.59 -7.81 -10.80
CA PRO A 107 0.87 -6.64 -10.29
C PRO A 107 1.55 -6.08 -9.03
N TYR A 108 1.56 -4.76 -8.92
CA TYR A 108 2.18 -4.04 -7.80
C TYR A 108 1.53 -2.67 -7.58
N TRP A 109 1.77 -2.09 -6.40
CA TRP A 109 1.35 -0.73 -6.08
C TRP A 109 2.42 0.25 -6.50
N ARG A 110 2.08 1.15 -7.42
CA ARG A 110 2.95 2.21 -7.91
C ARG A 110 2.46 3.57 -7.45
N ILE A 111 3.37 4.43 -6.99
CA ILE A 111 3.10 5.84 -6.75
C ILE A 111 3.00 6.53 -8.11
N VAL A 112 1.81 7.07 -8.41
CA VAL A 112 1.51 7.76 -9.66
C VAL A 112 1.38 9.27 -9.48
N ASP A 113 1.09 9.74 -8.28
CA ASP A 113 1.12 11.15 -7.92
C ASP A 113 1.70 11.32 -6.52
N ALA A 114 2.53 12.34 -6.34
CA ALA A 114 2.96 12.78 -5.03
C ALA A 114 3.18 14.30 -5.03
N ALA A 115 2.58 14.95 -4.04
CA ALA A 115 2.71 16.38 -3.82
C ALA A 115 3.03 16.70 -2.37
N TRP A 116 3.61 17.87 -2.16
CA TRP A 116 3.87 18.43 -0.85
C TRP A 116 3.07 19.71 -0.67
N TRP A 117 2.46 19.89 0.49
CA TRP A 117 1.85 21.15 0.88
C TRP A 117 2.68 21.77 1.98
N ASP A 118 3.19 22.98 1.73
CA ASP A 118 3.91 23.76 2.74
C ASP A 118 2.99 24.18 3.90
N GLU A 119 3.52 24.98 4.82
CA GLU A 119 2.78 25.45 6.01
C GLU A 119 1.51 26.22 5.65
N GLN A 120 1.57 27.04 4.59
CA GLN A 120 0.45 27.85 4.14
C GLN A 120 -0.58 26.98 3.41
N GLU A 121 -0.13 26.15 2.47
CA GLU A 121 -0.97 25.23 1.71
C GLU A 121 -1.67 24.21 2.62
N SER A 122 -0.99 23.74 3.66
CA SER A 122 -1.55 22.78 4.62
C SER A 122 -2.58 23.40 5.55
N GLY A 123 -2.60 24.73 5.71
CA GLY A 123 -3.57 25.43 6.57
C GLY A 123 -3.51 24.95 8.03
N GLY A 124 -2.32 24.67 8.55
CA GLY A 124 -2.11 24.16 9.91
C GLY A 124 -2.30 22.65 10.09
N LYS A 125 -2.55 21.90 9.02
CA LYS A 125 -2.57 20.43 9.04
C LYS A 125 -1.17 19.85 8.92
N HIS A 126 -0.94 18.69 9.53
CA HIS A 126 0.34 17.96 9.46
C HIS A 126 0.15 16.51 9.00
N HIS A 127 -0.53 16.30 7.87
CA HIS A 127 -1.04 14.96 7.51
C HIS A 127 -0.29 14.31 6.35
N ILE A 128 -0.25 12.99 6.37
CA ILE A 128 -0.05 12.18 5.17
C ILE A 128 -1.44 11.78 4.68
N TYR A 129 -1.76 12.18 3.46
CA TYR A 129 -2.96 11.85 2.74
C TYR A 129 -2.63 10.80 1.70
N VAL A 130 -3.35 9.68 1.70
CA VAL A 130 -3.14 8.58 0.77
C VAL A 130 -4.41 8.24 0.03
N GLU A 131 -4.29 8.18 -1.29
CA GLU A 131 -5.29 7.69 -2.22
C GLU A 131 -4.81 6.35 -2.78
N VAL A 132 -5.70 5.36 -2.89
CA VAL A 132 -5.34 4.07 -3.49
C VAL A 132 -6.34 3.74 -4.56
N LEU A 133 -5.84 3.61 -5.79
CA LEU A 133 -6.62 3.44 -7.00
C LEU A 133 -6.41 2.05 -7.61
N ASP A 134 -7.46 1.51 -8.23
CA ASP A 134 -7.37 0.32 -9.09
C ASP A 134 -6.68 0.63 -10.44
N GLU A 135 -6.57 -0.39 -11.30
CA GLU A 135 -5.98 -0.23 -12.63
C GLU A 135 -6.71 0.81 -13.49
N GLY A 136 -8.03 1.00 -13.27
CA GLY A 136 -8.88 1.97 -13.97
C GLY A 136 -8.82 3.40 -13.41
N GLY A 137 -8.16 3.59 -12.26
CA GLY A 137 -8.10 4.89 -11.58
C GLY A 137 -9.26 5.14 -10.62
N ASN A 138 -10.04 4.12 -10.25
CA ASN A 138 -11.11 4.22 -9.26
C ASN A 138 -10.56 3.96 -7.86
N ARG A 139 -11.05 4.70 -6.86
CA ARG A 139 -10.69 4.47 -5.46
C ARG A 139 -11.05 3.05 -5.03
N ILE A 140 -10.10 2.40 -4.37
CA ILE A 140 -10.32 1.15 -3.65
C ILE A 140 -10.58 1.49 -2.19
N VAL A 141 -11.76 1.12 -1.69
CA VAL A 141 -12.14 1.23 -0.27
C VAL A 141 -11.75 -0.06 0.46
N GLY A 142 -11.29 0.06 1.70
CA GLY A 142 -10.88 -1.07 2.53
C GLY A 142 -9.43 -1.53 2.29
N GLN A 143 -8.69 -0.89 1.39
CA GLN A 143 -7.31 -1.27 1.08
C GLN A 143 -6.37 -0.84 2.23
N PRO A 144 -5.62 -1.77 2.86
CA PRO A 144 -4.68 -1.43 3.92
C PRO A 144 -3.50 -0.60 3.42
N VAL A 145 -3.23 0.50 4.12
CA VAL A 145 -2.10 1.42 3.96
C VAL A 145 -1.30 1.43 5.26
N THR A 146 0.01 1.29 5.15
CA THR A 146 0.92 1.30 6.31
C THR A 146 1.81 2.53 6.27
N VAL A 147 1.80 3.27 7.38
CA VAL A 147 2.79 4.29 7.69
C VAL A 147 3.72 3.73 8.75
N PHE A 148 5.04 3.83 8.55
CA PHE A 148 6.02 3.26 9.47
C PHE A 148 7.21 4.20 9.71
N TRP A 149 7.77 4.13 10.90
CA TRP A 149 8.82 5.02 11.42
C TRP A 149 9.66 4.27 12.46
N GLY A 150 10.99 4.34 12.38
CA GLY A 150 11.86 3.60 13.31
C GLY A 150 11.42 2.14 13.46
N ASP A 151 11.13 1.72 14.70
CA ASP A 151 10.61 0.39 15.03
C ASP A 151 9.07 0.31 15.09
N GLY A 152 8.38 1.43 14.84
CA GLY A 152 6.92 1.57 14.92
C GLY A 152 6.22 1.56 13.55
N ASN A 153 4.94 1.21 13.55
CA ASN A 153 4.08 1.31 12.39
C ASN A 153 2.61 1.50 12.78
N TYR A 154 1.83 2.00 11.83
CA TYR A 154 0.39 2.07 11.87
C TYR A 154 -0.17 1.64 10.52
N THR A 155 -1.07 0.67 10.54
CA THR A 155 -1.82 0.22 9.35
C THR A 155 -3.30 0.56 9.55
N GLY A 156 -3.89 1.23 8.56
CA GLY A 156 -5.33 1.45 8.51
C GLY A 156 -5.86 1.27 7.10
N ASN A 157 -7.17 1.18 6.97
CA ASN A 157 -7.84 0.94 5.70
C ASN A 157 -8.22 2.25 5.02
N THR A 158 -8.21 2.27 3.69
CA THR A 158 -8.81 3.37 2.92
C THR A 158 -10.33 3.45 3.15
N GLU A 159 -10.84 4.67 3.20
CA GLU A 159 -12.24 4.98 3.50
C GLU A 159 -12.96 5.54 2.25
N ASP A 160 -14.28 5.34 2.22
CA ASP A 160 -15.13 6.00 1.24
C ASP A 160 -15.38 7.44 1.68
N LYS A 161 -14.75 8.38 0.99
CA LYS A 161 -14.86 9.83 1.23
C LYS A 161 -15.11 10.53 -0.09
N ALA A 162 -15.97 11.54 -0.09
CA ALA A 162 -16.21 12.32 -1.28
C ALA A 162 -14.95 13.11 -1.68
N PRO A 163 -14.58 13.17 -2.98
CA PRO A 163 -13.57 14.09 -3.45
C PRO A 163 -13.91 15.53 -3.00
N PRO A 164 -12.92 16.34 -2.59
CA PRO A 164 -11.47 16.13 -2.75
C PRO A 164 -10.78 15.40 -1.58
N ASP A 165 -11.53 14.84 -0.62
CA ASP A 165 -10.92 14.17 0.54
C ASP A 165 -10.25 12.85 0.16
N TYR A 166 -9.04 12.62 0.67
CA TYR A 166 -8.26 11.41 0.41
C TYR A 166 -8.77 10.23 1.22
N ALA A 167 -8.61 9.04 0.66
CA ALA A 167 -9.14 7.81 1.24
C ALA A 167 -8.55 7.49 2.64
N PHE A 168 -7.28 7.80 2.88
CA PHE A 168 -6.59 7.51 4.13
C PHE A 168 -5.81 8.74 4.63
N ASN A 169 -5.88 8.99 5.94
CA ASN A 169 -5.30 10.16 6.59
C ASN A 169 -4.46 9.71 7.80
N PHE A 170 -3.23 10.19 7.92
CA PHE A 170 -2.37 9.95 9.06
C PHE A 170 -1.76 11.26 9.59
N GLN A 171 -1.90 11.54 10.88
CA GLN A 171 -1.32 12.72 11.53
C GLN A 171 0.16 12.47 11.86
N MET A 172 1.04 13.32 11.34
CA MET A 172 2.47 13.31 11.67
C MET A 172 2.76 14.09 12.94
N TYR A 173 3.67 13.58 13.77
CA TYR A 173 4.12 14.23 15.00
C TYR A 173 5.63 14.46 15.06
N ALA A 174 6.38 13.86 14.13
CA ALA A 174 7.82 13.99 14.03
C ALA A 174 8.22 14.83 12.81
N ALA A 175 9.26 15.64 12.99
CA ALA A 175 9.92 16.39 11.92
C ALA A 175 10.95 15.51 11.18
N GLY A 176 11.50 16.05 10.11
CA GLY A 176 12.54 15.39 9.34
C GLY A 176 12.02 14.18 8.57
N TYR A 177 12.87 13.16 8.44
CA TYR A 177 12.66 11.99 7.57
C TYR A 177 11.94 10.83 8.28
N ALA A 178 11.05 11.14 9.21
CA ALA A 178 10.55 10.17 10.19
C ALA A 178 9.66 9.07 9.59
N TYR A 179 8.87 9.38 8.57
CA TYR A 179 7.79 8.54 8.08
C TYR A 179 8.05 7.98 6.70
N ASN A 180 7.63 6.73 6.52
CA ASN A 180 7.60 6.03 5.26
C ASN A 180 6.20 5.47 5.03
N VAL A 181 5.79 5.35 3.77
CA VAL A 181 4.42 4.96 3.40
C VAL A 181 4.46 3.88 2.34
N LYS A 182 3.62 2.86 2.49
CA LYS A 182 3.40 1.80 1.50
C LYS A 182 1.96 1.30 1.54
N VAL A 183 1.53 0.63 0.48
CA VAL A 183 0.24 -0.07 0.43
C VAL A 183 0.47 -1.57 0.61
N GLU A 184 -0.37 -2.24 1.39
CA GLU A 184 -0.21 -3.67 1.69
C GLU A 184 -0.91 -4.58 0.66
N GLY A 185 -0.67 -5.89 0.74
CA GLY A 185 -1.35 -6.92 -0.05
C GLY A 185 -0.72 -7.24 -1.41
N LEU A 186 0.05 -6.32 -2.00
CA LEU A 186 0.92 -6.55 -3.15
C LEU A 186 2.30 -5.94 -2.88
N PRO A 187 3.35 -6.31 -3.63
CA PRO A 187 4.58 -5.53 -3.64
C PRO A 187 4.25 -4.05 -3.90
N SER A 188 4.86 -3.15 -3.14
CA SER A 188 4.54 -1.73 -3.18
C SER A 188 5.79 -0.90 -3.28
N GLU A 189 5.73 0.14 -4.10
CA GLU A 189 6.65 1.25 -3.97
C GLU A 189 6.48 1.87 -2.59
N THR A 190 7.57 2.36 -2.02
CA THR A 190 7.56 2.98 -0.70
C THR A 190 7.99 4.42 -0.82
N LEU A 191 7.15 5.35 -0.38
CA LEU A 191 7.57 6.74 -0.19
C LEU A 191 8.41 6.80 1.08
N LYS A 192 9.60 7.38 0.98
CA LYS A 192 10.58 7.47 2.08
C LYS A 192 10.81 8.91 2.49
N GLY A 193 10.99 9.11 3.79
CA GLY A 193 11.49 10.36 4.34
C GLY A 193 10.46 11.49 4.42
N ALA A 194 9.17 11.17 4.56
CA ALA A 194 8.15 12.15 4.92
C ALA A 194 8.28 12.58 6.38
N GLY A 195 7.76 13.76 6.71
CA GLY A 195 7.69 14.26 8.09
C GLY A 195 7.57 15.77 8.13
N MET A 196 7.28 16.31 9.31
CA MET A 196 7.10 17.75 9.52
C MET A 196 8.36 18.55 9.15
N GLY A 197 8.21 19.84 8.87
CA GLY A 197 9.33 20.72 8.49
C GLY A 197 9.11 21.46 7.17
N SER A 198 10.06 22.31 6.82
CA SER A 198 10.14 22.97 5.50
C SER A 198 11.42 22.55 4.77
N ILE A 199 11.59 23.01 3.53
CA ILE A 199 12.82 22.82 2.75
C ILE A 199 14.03 23.40 3.51
N GLU A 200 13.87 24.58 4.12
CA GLU A 200 14.93 25.28 4.85
C GLU A 200 15.09 24.79 6.29
N LYS A 201 14.01 24.30 6.89
CA LYS A 201 13.93 23.89 8.30
C LYS A 201 13.34 22.49 8.42
N ARG A 202 14.07 21.52 7.88
CA ARG A 202 13.61 20.13 7.76
C ARG A 202 13.33 19.45 9.09
N ASP A 203 14.07 19.79 10.14
CA ASP A 203 13.98 19.18 11.47
C ASP A 203 13.10 19.96 12.46
N TYR A 204 12.35 20.96 11.98
CA TYR A 204 11.44 21.74 12.81
C TYR A 204 10.02 21.19 12.71
N GLY A 205 9.25 21.30 13.79
CA GLY A 205 7.84 20.92 13.85
C GLY A 205 6.91 21.86 13.07
N ILE A 206 7.23 22.15 11.81
CA ILE A 206 6.41 22.98 10.93
C ILE A 206 5.31 22.10 10.32
N HIS A 207 4.06 22.56 10.43
CA HIS A 207 2.91 21.85 9.88
C HIS A 207 3.02 21.80 8.36
N THR A 208 2.94 20.60 7.81
CA THR A 208 3.06 20.35 6.38
C THR A 208 2.37 19.03 6.06
N SER A 209 1.92 18.86 4.83
CA SER A 209 1.20 17.66 4.42
C SER A 209 1.81 17.03 3.17
N PHE A 210 1.70 15.70 3.09
CA PHE A 210 2.10 14.92 1.93
C PHE A 210 0.86 14.29 1.32
N LEU A 211 0.70 14.44 0.01
CA LEU A 211 -0.42 13.88 -0.73
C LEU A 211 0.13 12.82 -1.65
N ILE A 212 -0.30 11.58 -1.49
CA ILE A 212 0.28 10.43 -2.18
C ILE A 212 -0.84 9.64 -2.84
N THR A 213 -0.69 9.34 -4.12
CA THR A 213 -1.63 8.47 -4.84
C THR A 213 -0.92 7.24 -5.34
N TYR A 214 -1.38 6.09 -4.84
CA TYR A 214 -1.01 4.79 -5.34
C TYR A 214 -2.01 4.32 -6.39
N GLN A 215 -1.51 3.64 -7.41
CA GLN A 215 -2.33 2.96 -8.39
C GLN A 215 -1.84 1.53 -8.57
N LYS A 216 -2.77 0.58 -8.62
CA LYS A 216 -2.47 -0.80 -9.00
C LYS A 216 -2.02 -0.82 -10.45
N THR A 217 -0.88 -1.43 -10.73
CA THR A 217 -0.36 -1.55 -12.09
C THR A 217 0.42 -2.86 -12.26
N ILE A 218 0.88 -3.13 -13.47
CA ILE A 218 1.68 -4.31 -13.82
C ILE A 218 3.05 -3.80 -14.29
N LYS A 219 4.14 -4.47 -13.87
CA LYS A 219 5.50 -4.10 -14.28
C LYS A 219 5.79 -4.46 -15.73
#